data_AF-A9J5H8-F1
#
_entry.id   AF-A9J5H8-F1
#
_cell.length_a   1.000
_cell.length_b   1.000
_cell.length_c   1.000
_cell.angle_alpha   90.00
_cell.angle_beta   90.00
_cell.angle_gamma   90.00
#
_symmetry.space_group_name_H-M   'P 1'
#
loop_
_entity.id
_entity.type
_entity.pdbx_description
1 polymer ?
#
loop_
_entity_poly.entity_id
_entity_poly.type
_entity_poly.pdbx_seq_one_letter_code
_entity_poly.pdbx_strand_id
1 'polypeptide(L)'
;KIIKLQNAKLNEVELSTAQLIMELETTVSELKALRELYIVGAKTVQYTKGREALIVYVPVSLLPKFRIIQKTLVAELEKRLGHYVIVVGWRRILPKPSKKNKIKQNQKRPRSRTLTSVHEAILHDIVYPIEIVGKRTRVKLDGSKL
;
A
#
# COMPACT_ATOMS: atom_id res chain seq x y z
N LYS A 1 -4.90 -13.84 -8.25
CA LYS A 1 -5.46 -12.59 -7.64
C LYS A 1 -4.55 -11.36 -7.70
N ILE A 2 -3.33 -11.45 -8.23
CA ILE A 2 -2.45 -10.28 -8.40
C ILE A 2 -2.50 -9.82 -9.85
N ILE A 3 -2.76 -8.54 -10.06
CA ILE A 3 -2.79 -7.90 -11.38
C ILE A 3 -1.77 -6.76 -11.38
N LYS A 4 -0.62 -7.00 -12.02
CA LYS A 4 0.43 -6.00 -12.19
C LYS A 4 0.16 -5.12 -13.40
N LEU A 5 0.64 -3.87 -13.34
CA LEU A 5 0.76 -3.06 -14.55
C LEU A 5 1.66 -3.78 -15.56
N GLN A 6 1.21 -3.85 -16.82
CA GLN A 6 1.96 -4.41 -17.96
C GLN A 6 2.26 -5.92 -17.87
N ASN A 7 1.50 -6.71 -17.09
CA ASN A 7 1.66 -8.16 -16.97
C ASN A 7 3.10 -8.60 -16.66
N ALA A 8 3.83 -7.79 -15.88
CA ALA A 8 5.16 -8.14 -15.42
C ALA A 8 5.17 -9.45 -14.62
N LYS A 9 6.28 -10.19 -14.66
CA LYS A 9 6.44 -11.45 -13.93
C LYS A 9 6.21 -11.25 -12.43
N LEU A 10 5.64 -12.28 -11.80
CA LEU A 10 5.37 -12.32 -10.35
C LEU A 10 6.66 -12.66 -9.61
N ASN A 11 6.89 -11.99 -8.49
CA ASN A 11 7.98 -12.30 -7.57
C ASN A 11 7.56 -13.47 -6.66
N GLU A 12 8.52 -14.16 -6.05
CA GLU A 12 8.26 -15.27 -5.13
C GLU A 12 7.35 -14.87 -3.95
N VAL A 13 7.64 -13.72 -3.34
CA VAL A 13 6.82 -13.12 -2.27
C VAL A 13 5.38 -12.87 -2.73
N GLU A 14 5.21 -12.41 -3.96
CA GLU A 14 3.88 -12.13 -4.52
C GLU A 14 3.12 -13.42 -4.81
N LEU A 15 3.82 -14.47 -5.26
CA LEU A 15 3.21 -15.76 -5.52
C LEU A 15 2.73 -16.42 -4.21
N SER A 16 3.57 -16.40 -3.17
CA SER A 16 3.20 -16.88 -1.83
C SER A 16 2.02 -16.11 -1.25
N THR A 17 2.04 -14.79 -1.31
CA THR A 17 0.92 -13.96 -0.83
C THR A 17 -0.35 -14.17 -1.63
N ALA A 18 -0.26 -14.37 -2.96
CA ALA A 18 -1.42 -14.71 -3.78
C ALA A 18 -2.06 -16.04 -3.37
N GLN A 19 -1.26 -17.06 -3.09
CA GLN A 19 -1.73 -18.37 -2.63
C GLN A 19 -2.46 -18.24 -1.28
N LEU A 20 -1.83 -17.59 -0.30
CA LEU A 20 -2.42 -17.36 1.02
C LEU A 20 -3.77 -16.65 0.94
N ILE A 21 -3.90 -15.64 0.08
CA ILE A 21 -5.14 -14.89 -0.07
C ILE A 21 -6.26 -15.71 -0.74
N MET A 22 -5.90 -16.65 -1.63
CA MET A 22 -6.87 -17.59 -2.20
C MET A 22 -7.35 -18.59 -1.15
N GLU A 23 -6.46 -19.09 -0.29
CA GLU A 23 -6.82 -19.99 0.80
C GLU A 23 -7.70 -19.30 1.87
N LEU A 24 -7.44 -18.03 2.17
CA LEU A 24 -8.26 -17.27 3.12
C LEU A 24 -9.67 -17.01 2.59
N GLU A 25 -9.83 -16.86 1.28
CA GLU A 25 -11.14 -16.70 0.65
C GLU A 25 -12.02 -17.95 0.84
N THR A 26 -11.44 -19.15 0.77
CA THR A 26 -12.18 -20.40 0.93
C THR A 26 -12.42 -20.75 2.40
N THR A 27 -11.47 -20.42 3.27
CA THR A 27 -11.52 -20.80 4.69
C THR A 27 -12.43 -19.89 5.51
N VAL A 28 -12.42 -18.58 5.26
CA VAL A 28 -13.08 -17.59 6.13
C VAL A 28 -14.30 -17.00 5.44
N SER A 29 -15.47 -17.22 6.02
CA SER A 29 -16.76 -16.78 5.47
C SER A 29 -16.89 -15.25 5.39
N GLU A 30 -16.27 -14.50 6.32
CA GLU A 30 -16.26 -13.04 6.35
C GLU A 30 -15.40 -12.43 5.22
N LEU A 31 -14.48 -13.21 4.65
CA LEU A 31 -13.56 -12.77 3.59
C LEU A 31 -14.07 -13.09 2.18
N LYS A 32 -15.34 -13.49 2.02
CA LYS A 32 -15.97 -13.72 0.70
C LYS A 32 -15.91 -12.50 -0.22
N ALA A 33 -15.89 -11.29 0.34
CA ALA A 33 -15.73 -10.04 -0.41
C ALA A 33 -14.40 -9.97 -1.18
N LEU A 34 -13.39 -10.78 -0.83
CA LEU A 34 -12.13 -10.87 -1.56
C LEU A 34 -12.28 -11.38 -2.99
N ARG A 35 -13.42 -11.99 -3.37
CA ARG A 35 -13.66 -12.49 -4.74
C ARG A 35 -13.52 -11.42 -5.81
N GLU A 36 -14.06 -10.24 -5.54
CA GLU A 36 -14.04 -9.10 -6.47
C GLU A 36 -12.75 -8.29 -6.37
N LEU A 37 -11.92 -8.57 -5.36
CA LEU A 37 -10.78 -7.75 -5.00
C LEU A 37 -9.49 -8.35 -5.55
N TYR A 38 -8.61 -7.49 -6.00
CA TYR A 38 -7.27 -7.85 -6.46
C TYR A 38 -6.21 -6.93 -5.86
N ILE A 39 -4.98 -7.41 -5.88
CA ILE A 39 -3.80 -6.74 -5.36
C ILE A 39 -2.87 -6.41 -6.51
N VAL A 40 -2.15 -5.31 -6.43
CA VAL A 40 -1.18 -4.86 -7.44
C VAL A 40 0.16 -5.57 -7.25
N GLY A 41 0.59 -5.74 -6.01
CA GLY A 41 1.83 -6.42 -5.66
C GLY A 41 2.02 -6.52 -4.16
N ALA A 42 3.09 -7.17 -3.76
CA ALA A 42 3.47 -7.33 -2.36
C ALA A 42 4.99 -7.19 -2.21
N LYS A 43 5.43 -6.63 -1.10
CA LYS A 43 6.84 -6.40 -0.81
C LYS A 43 7.15 -6.65 0.66
N THR A 44 8.17 -7.44 0.95
CA THR A 44 8.73 -7.57 2.29
C THR A 44 9.72 -6.44 2.57
N VAL A 45 9.65 -5.87 3.78
CA VAL A 45 10.53 -4.81 4.26
C VAL A 45 11.01 -5.14 5.66
N GLN A 46 12.32 -5.11 5.87
CA GLN A 46 12.94 -5.24 7.19
C GLN A 46 12.84 -3.91 7.94
N TYR A 47 12.30 -3.92 9.15
CA TYR A 47 12.16 -2.71 9.98
C TYR A 47 13.04 -2.74 11.23
N THR A 48 13.47 -3.91 11.67
CA THR A 48 14.44 -4.12 12.77
C THR A 48 15.31 -5.31 12.41
N LYS A 49 16.52 -5.41 12.99
CA LYS A 49 17.40 -6.56 12.78
C LYS A 49 16.64 -7.87 13.05
N GLY A 50 16.41 -8.66 11.99
CA GLY A 50 15.73 -9.95 12.04
C GLY A 50 14.20 -9.92 12.05
N ARG A 51 13.55 -8.75 11.90
CA ARG A 51 12.08 -8.68 11.77
C ARG A 51 11.65 -8.03 10.47
N GLU A 52 10.76 -8.73 9.78
CA GLU A 52 10.20 -8.32 8.49
C GLU A 52 8.74 -7.92 8.64
N ALA A 53 8.28 -7.04 7.76
CA ALA A 53 6.88 -6.68 7.59
C ALA A 53 6.51 -6.82 6.11
N LEU A 54 5.31 -7.32 5.85
CA LEU A 54 4.76 -7.47 4.51
C LEU A 54 3.90 -6.25 4.16
N ILE A 55 4.25 -5.57 3.08
CA ILE A 55 3.46 -4.49 2.50
C ILE A 55 2.66 -5.04 1.32
N VAL A 56 1.33 -4.94 1.39
CA VAL A 56 0.41 -5.35 0.34
C VAL A 56 -0.10 -4.12 -0.39
N TYR A 57 0.18 -4.02 -1.69
CA TYR A 57 -0.22 -2.89 -2.52
C TYR A 57 -1.59 -3.12 -3.16
N VAL A 58 -2.58 -2.32 -2.77
CA VAL A 58 -3.96 -2.40 -3.25
C VAL A 58 -4.26 -1.25 -4.21
N PRO A 59 -5.03 -1.44 -5.29
CA PRO A 59 -5.48 -0.33 -6.12
C PRO A 59 -6.24 0.71 -5.30
N VAL A 60 -5.97 2.00 -5.52
CA VAL A 60 -6.59 3.09 -4.73
C VAL A 60 -8.12 3.07 -4.78
N SER A 61 -8.71 2.63 -5.90
CA SER A 61 -10.15 2.48 -6.07
C SER A 61 -10.76 1.40 -5.18
N LEU A 62 -10.02 0.33 -4.88
CA LEU A 62 -10.48 -0.80 -4.06
C LEU A 62 -10.18 -0.61 -2.57
N LEU A 63 -9.35 0.37 -2.23
CA LEU A 63 -8.91 0.62 -0.85
C LEU A 63 -10.07 0.75 0.16
N PRO A 64 -11.18 1.46 -0.13
CA PRO A 64 -12.32 1.53 0.79
C PRO A 64 -12.97 0.15 1.03
N LYS A 65 -13.06 -0.70 -0.01
CA LYS A 65 -13.56 -2.07 0.14
C LYS A 65 -12.62 -2.92 1.00
N PHE A 66 -11.30 -2.76 0.81
CA PHE A 66 -10.32 -3.44 1.65
C PHE A 66 -10.39 -2.99 3.11
N ARG A 67 -10.62 -1.71 3.40
CA ARG A 67 -10.72 -1.20 4.78
C ARG A 67 -11.81 -1.90 5.61
N ILE A 68 -12.95 -2.23 4.99
CA ILE A 68 -14.05 -2.95 5.66
C ILE A 68 -13.58 -4.31 6.17
N ILE A 69 -12.85 -5.06 5.35
CA ILE A 69 -12.35 -6.41 5.68
C ILE A 69 -10.95 -6.41 6.30
N GLN A 70 -10.30 -5.24 6.42
CA GLN A 70 -8.87 -5.16 6.72
C GLN A 70 -8.53 -5.73 8.09
N LYS A 71 -9.39 -5.55 9.09
CA LYS A 71 -9.15 -6.05 10.45
C LYS A 71 -9.01 -7.57 10.48
N THR A 72 -9.91 -8.29 9.81
CA THR A 72 -9.94 -9.75 9.78
C THR A 72 -8.87 -10.29 8.83
N LEU A 73 -8.69 -9.67 7.67
CA LEU A 73 -7.65 -10.03 6.71
C LEU A 73 -6.23 -9.91 7.30
N VAL A 74 -5.93 -8.81 7.99
CA VAL A 74 -4.61 -8.59 8.59
C VAL A 74 -4.36 -9.62 9.69
N ALA A 75 -5.33 -9.86 10.59
CA ALA A 75 -5.17 -10.84 11.67
C ALA A 75 -4.89 -12.27 11.14
N GLU A 76 -5.60 -12.70 10.10
CA GLU A 76 -5.40 -14.03 9.50
C GLU A 76 -4.06 -14.16 8.77
N LEU A 77 -3.64 -13.11 8.04
CA LEU A 77 -2.34 -13.11 7.37
C LEU A 77 -1.18 -13.06 8.38
N GLU A 78 -1.29 -12.25 9.44
CA GLU A 78 -0.28 -12.16 10.50
C GLU A 78 -0.14 -13.48 11.26
N LYS A 79 -1.26 -14.18 11.52
CA LYS A 79 -1.25 -15.50 12.17
C LYS A 79 -0.49 -16.54 11.34
N ARG A 80 -0.59 -16.49 10.00
CA ARG A 80 0.09 -17.44 9.10
C ARG A 80 1.55 -17.08 8.83
N LEU A 81 1.86 -15.79 8.70
CA LEU A 81 3.20 -15.32 8.33
C LEU A 81 4.10 -15.03 9.54
N GLY A 82 3.54 -14.79 10.73
CA GLY A 82 4.31 -14.40 11.92
C GLY A 82 4.99 -13.02 11.81
N HIS A 83 4.60 -12.23 10.81
CA HIS A 83 5.16 -10.91 10.49
C HIS A 83 4.02 -9.91 10.35
N TYR A 84 4.29 -8.63 10.65
CA TYR A 84 3.28 -7.58 10.51
C TYR A 84 2.86 -7.40 9.05
N VAL A 85 1.56 -7.21 8.81
CA VAL A 85 1.01 -7.02 7.47
C VAL A 85 0.36 -5.65 7.35
N ILE A 86 0.83 -4.84 6.40
CA ILE A 86 0.34 -3.48 6.18
C ILE A 86 -0.25 -3.38 4.77
N VAL A 87 -1.51 -2.93 4.70
CA VAL A 87 -2.21 -2.70 3.43
C VAL A 87 -2.04 -1.24 3.01
N VAL A 88 -1.48 -1.00 1.83
CA VAL A 88 -1.19 0.36 1.33
C VAL A 88 -1.77 0.55 -0.07
N GLY A 89 -2.36 1.72 -0.32
CA GLY A 89 -2.82 2.08 -1.66
C GLY A 89 -1.67 2.32 -2.64
N TRP A 90 -1.71 1.66 -3.79
CA TRP A 90 -0.80 1.86 -4.92
C TRP A 90 -1.04 3.22 -5.59
N ARG A 91 -0.32 4.25 -5.13
CA ARG A 91 -0.46 5.63 -5.63
C ARG A 91 0.69 6.00 -6.57
N ARG A 92 0.35 6.68 -7.67
CA ARG A 92 1.33 7.21 -8.64
C ARG A 92 1.66 8.66 -8.33
N ILE A 93 2.93 8.95 -8.09
CA ILE A 93 3.46 10.32 -8.02
C ILE A 93 3.81 10.78 -9.44
N LEU A 94 3.21 11.88 -9.89
CA LEU A 94 3.65 12.53 -11.13
C LEU A 94 4.78 13.51 -10.81
N PRO A 95 5.76 13.73 -11.69
CA PRO A 95 6.79 14.74 -11.47
C PRO A 95 6.21 16.16 -11.47
N LYS A 96 6.86 17.10 -10.78
CA LYS A 96 6.48 18.52 -10.85
C LYS A 96 6.74 19.02 -12.28
N PRO A 97 5.78 19.69 -12.93
CA PRO A 97 6.04 20.29 -14.23
C PRO A 97 7.15 21.34 -14.09
N SER A 98 8.19 21.22 -14.92
CA SER A 98 9.32 22.13 -14.99
C SER A 98 9.44 22.68 -16.40
N LYS A 99 10.00 23.89 -16.56
CA LYS A 99 10.26 24.51 -17.88
C LYS A 99 11.16 23.64 -18.77
N LYS A 100 11.98 22.77 -18.17
CA LYS A 100 12.91 21.86 -18.88
C LYS A 100 12.29 20.52 -19.32
N ASN A 101 10.99 20.31 -19.12
CA ASN A 101 10.36 19.05 -19.49
C ASN A 101 10.31 18.91 -21.02
N LYS A 102 11.00 17.89 -21.56
CA LYS A 102 11.00 17.57 -23.01
C LYS A 102 9.61 17.24 -23.55
N ILE A 103 8.73 16.68 -22.71
CA ILE A 103 7.36 16.31 -23.08
C ILE A 103 6.40 17.40 -22.58
N LYS A 104 5.79 18.12 -23.51
CA LYS A 104 4.73 19.09 -23.23
C LYS A 104 3.56 18.38 -22.55
N GLN A 105 3.23 18.79 -21.33
CA GLN A 105 2.10 18.23 -20.59
C GLN A 105 0.83 18.95 -21.01
N ASN A 106 -0.04 18.26 -21.76
CA ASN A 106 -1.30 18.85 -22.23
C ASN A 106 -2.32 19.05 -21.10
N GLN A 107 -2.22 18.26 -20.04
CA GLN A 107 -3.15 18.29 -18.91
C GLN A 107 -2.47 18.83 -17.64
N LYS A 108 -3.23 19.55 -16.82
CA LYS A 108 -2.78 20.01 -15.50
C LYS A 108 -2.54 18.81 -14.58
N ARG A 109 -1.43 18.83 -13.84
CA ARG A 109 -1.13 17.79 -12.83
C ARG A 109 -2.24 17.79 -11.75
N PRO A 110 -2.89 16.65 -11.48
CA PRO A 110 -3.86 16.53 -10.40
C PRO A 110 -3.17 16.68 -9.03
N ARG A 111 -3.83 17.36 -8.08
CA ARG A 111 -3.30 17.54 -6.72
C ARG A 111 -3.09 16.20 -5.99
N SER A 112 -3.98 15.24 -6.22
CA SER A 112 -3.90 13.87 -5.66
C SER A 112 -2.67 13.07 -6.11
N ARG A 113 -1.97 13.49 -7.18
CA ARG A 113 -0.75 12.86 -7.69
C ARG A 113 0.50 13.69 -7.41
N THR A 114 0.44 14.52 -6.37
CA THR A 114 1.59 15.28 -5.89
C THR A 114 2.39 14.50 -4.85
N LEU A 115 3.71 14.71 -4.78
CA LEU A 115 4.58 13.98 -3.85
C LEU A 115 4.11 14.15 -2.40
N THR A 116 3.80 15.38 -1.99
CA THR A 116 3.30 15.69 -0.65
C THR A 116 1.97 15.02 -0.36
N SER A 117 0.97 15.16 -1.24
CA SER A 117 -0.36 14.57 -1.05
C SER A 117 -0.32 13.04 -1.02
N VAL A 118 0.54 12.42 -1.84
CA VAL A 118 0.69 10.96 -1.86
C VAL A 118 1.36 10.48 -0.57
N HIS A 119 2.40 11.15 -0.08
CA HIS A 119 3.03 10.77 1.19
C HIS A 119 2.07 10.92 2.39
N GLU A 120 1.26 11.97 2.42
CA GLU A 120 0.21 12.12 3.43
C GLU A 120 -0.80 10.96 3.36
N ALA A 121 -1.29 10.64 2.16
CA ALA A 121 -2.24 9.55 1.99
C ALA A 121 -1.66 8.16 2.35
N ILE A 122 -0.36 7.94 2.11
CA ILE A 122 0.33 6.71 2.52
C ILE A 122 0.41 6.62 4.05
N LEU A 123 0.69 7.72 4.75
CA LEU A 123 0.71 7.73 6.22
C LEU A 123 -0.65 7.33 6.81
N HIS A 124 -1.74 7.83 6.24
CA HIS A 124 -3.09 7.45 6.66
C HIS A 124 -3.42 5.97 6.44
N ASP A 125 -2.89 5.35 5.38
CA ASP A 125 -3.11 3.92 5.15
C ASP A 125 -2.31 3.05 6.13
N ILE A 126 -1.07 3.45 6.45
CA ILE A 126 -0.21 2.71 7.38
C ILE A 126 -0.82 2.63 8.78
N VAL A 127 -1.50 3.70 9.23
CA VAL A 127 -2.02 3.82 10.59
C VAL A 127 -3.47 3.31 10.74
N TYR A 128 -4.12 2.91 9.65
CA TYR A 128 -5.48 2.35 9.70
C TYR A 128 -5.54 1.16 10.67
N PRO A 129 -6.53 1.07 11.59
CA PRO A 129 -7.81 1.79 11.63
C PRO A 129 -7.80 3.13 12.38
N ILE A 130 -6.65 3.54 12.88
CA ILE A 130 -6.52 4.74 13.72
C ILE A 130 -6.35 5.98 12.83
N GLU A 131 -6.94 7.09 13.24
CA GLU A 131 -6.84 8.37 12.54
C GLU A 131 -5.72 9.24 13.12
N ILE A 132 -5.03 9.96 12.23
CA ILE A 132 -3.97 10.90 12.61
C ILE A 132 -4.64 12.24 12.99
N VAL A 133 -4.61 12.58 14.28
CA VAL A 133 -5.22 13.81 14.82
C VAL A 133 -4.33 15.04 14.61
N GLY A 134 -3.01 14.85 14.50
CA GLY A 134 -2.08 15.96 14.29
C GLY A 134 -0.72 15.50 13.81
N LYS A 135 -0.01 16.41 13.13
CA LYS A 135 1.34 16.19 12.62
C LYS A 135 2.22 17.37 13.01
N ARG A 136 3.36 17.09 13.65
CA ARG A 136 4.38 18.08 13.97
C ARG A 136 5.65 17.70 13.23
N THR A 137 6.27 18.64 12.55
CA THR A 137 7.56 18.45 11.90
C THR A 137 8.58 19.35 12.57
N ARG A 138 9.55 18.77 13.27
CA ARG A 138 10.62 19.52 13.93
C ARG A 138 11.84 19.54 13.01
N VAL A 139 12.41 20.73 12.81
CA VAL A 139 13.68 20.91 12.11
C VAL A 139 14.78 21.01 13.16
N LYS A 140 15.80 20.15 13.08
CA LYS A 140 16.99 20.20 13.96
C LYS A 140 18.00 21.23 13.44
N LEU A 141 19.00 21.56 14.25
CA LEU A 141 20.10 22.47 13.88
C LEU A 141 20.83 22.01 12.61
N ASP A 142 20.99 20.70 12.45
CA ASP A 142 21.63 20.09 11.27
C ASP A 142 20.74 20.09 10.01
N GLY A 143 19.56 20.70 10.07
CA GLY A 143 18.57 20.73 8.98
C GLY A 143 17.77 19.44 8.79
N SER A 144 18.07 18.38 9.54
CA SER A 144 17.29 17.14 9.53
C SER A 144 15.88 17.35 10.10
N LYS A 145 14.92 16.62 9.53
CA LYS A 145 13.49 16.71 9.90
C LYS A 145 13.08 15.46 10.67
N LEU A 146 12.35 15.67 11.76
CA LEU A 146 11.61 14.65 12.50
C LEU A 146 10.11 14.91 12.36
#